data_AF-A0A417L3P4-F1
#
_entry.id   AF-A0A417L3P4-F1
#
_cell.length_a   1.000
_cell.length_b   1.000
_cell.length_c   1.000
_cell.angle_alpha   90.00
_cell.angle_beta   90.00
_cell.angle_gamma   90.00
#
_symmetry.space_group_name_H-M   'P 1'
#
loop_
_entity.id
_entity.type
_entity.pdbx_description
1 polymer ?
#
loop_
_entity_poly.entity_id
_entity_poly.type
_entity_poly.pdbx_seq_one_letter_code
_entity_poly.pdbx_strand_id
1 'polypeptide(L)'
;MRVDELLTNEVIERFRLRKETPQERDTLVSLASKALCRKISYTCRNCYFDALMELVNLYKTNRILFEERMKEKRYQIARGMCMPLGFGSSRMIVYQNCTDELAIEFLSLDEKNSKYFERLPDGWKDDVAEYLDKLSGKEHIPVELTPAELDAIADMKRMLIEGMTKRAVKEHFVTFDKVGDVKVTKKYIDSLLKEASEQLKAESEKKTDDPGKDGALENGENPDQTEVD
;
A
#
# COMPACT_ATOMS: atom_id res chain seq x y z
N MET A 1 -21.89 15.98 -26.51
CA MET A 1 -23.02 15.99 -25.56
C MET A 1 -22.46 15.78 -24.17
N ARG A 2 -22.81 16.62 -23.21
CA ARG A 2 -22.38 16.52 -21.81
C ARG A 2 -23.25 15.51 -21.05
N VAL A 3 -22.78 15.04 -19.89
CA VAL A 3 -23.53 14.11 -19.03
C VAL A 3 -24.89 14.69 -18.67
N ASP A 4 -24.93 15.95 -18.22
CA ASP A 4 -26.17 16.62 -17.80
C ASP A 4 -27.19 16.75 -18.94
N GLU A 5 -26.73 16.84 -20.19
CA GLU A 5 -27.60 16.91 -21.37
C GLU A 5 -28.25 15.54 -21.66
N LEU A 6 -27.48 14.45 -21.51
CA LEU A 6 -27.95 13.09 -21.76
C LEU A 6 -28.94 12.60 -20.68
N LEU A 7 -28.78 13.04 -19.44
CA LEU A 7 -29.58 12.57 -18.30
C LEU A 7 -30.89 13.37 -18.07
N THR A 8 -31.28 14.20 -19.05
CA THR A 8 -32.53 14.97 -19.01
C THR A 8 -33.76 14.08 -19.22
N ASN A 9 -34.91 14.48 -18.68
CA ASN A 9 -36.17 13.76 -18.86
C ASN A 9 -36.57 13.65 -20.35
N GLU A 10 -36.27 14.66 -21.16
CA GLU A 10 -36.55 14.63 -22.59
C GLU A 10 -35.78 13.54 -23.32
N VAL A 11 -34.48 13.40 -23.02
CA VAL A 11 -33.64 12.33 -23.60
C VAL A 11 -34.11 10.96 -23.08
N ILE A 12 -34.40 10.84 -21.79
CA ILE A 12 -34.91 9.59 -21.19
C ILE A 12 -36.18 9.12 -21.92
N GLU A 13 -37.13 10.03 -22.17
CA GLU A 13 -38.34 9.70 -22.92
C GLU A 13 -38.05 9.36 -24.38
N ARG A 14 -37.04 9.97 -25.03
CA ARG A 14 -36.60 9.53 -26.38
C ARG A 14 -36.11 8.09 -26.38
N PHE A 15 -35.26 7.69 -25.42
CA PHE A 15 -34.81 6.31 -25.30
C PHE A 15 -35.96 5.35 -24.98
N ARG A 16 -36.90 5.76 -24.11
CA ARG A 16 -38.11 4.98 -23.80
C ARG A 16 -38.95 4.72 -25.04
N LEU A 17 -39.14 5.74 -25.88
CA LEU A 17 -39.90 5.69 -27.12
C LEU A 17 -39.12 5.12 -28.31
N ARG A 18 -37.85 4.75 -28.13
CA ARG A 18 -36.93 4.24 -29.17
C ARG A 18 -36.71 5.25 -30.32
N LYS A 19 -36.66 6.53 -29.96
CA LYS A 19 -36.45 7.68 -30.86
C LYS A 19 -35.12 8.39 -30.58
N GLU A 20 -34.19 7.72 -29.92
CA GLU A 20 -32.85 8.23 -29.65
C GLU A 20 -32.04 8.40 -30.94
N THR A 21 -31.21 9.44 -30.96
CA THR A 21 -30.28 9.74 -32.05
C THR A 21 -29.03 8.84 -31.96
N PRO A 22 -28.31 8.62 -33.08
CA PRO A 22 -27.02 7.91 -33.05
C PRO A 22 -26.01 8.54 -32.07
N GLN A 23 -25.95 9.88 -32.03
CA GLN A 23 -25.06 10.61 -31.13
C GLN A 23 -25.38 10.35 -29.64
N GLU A 24 -26.66 10.31 -29.26
CA GLU A 24 -27.09 9.97 -27.90
C GLU A 24 -26.69 8.54 -27.54
N ARG A 25 -26.85 7.59 -28.47
CA ARG A 25 -26.44 6.19 -28.25
C ARG A 25 -24.94 6.08 -28.05
N ASP A 26 -24.13 6.68 -28.91
CA ASP A 26 -22.67 6.60 -28.80
C ASP A 26 -22.16 7.25 -27.51
N THR A 27 -22.78 8.37 -27.12
CA THR A 27 -22.50 9.02 -25.82
C THR A 27 -22.85 8.10 -24.66
N LEU A 28 -24.04 7.48 -24.68
CA LEU A 28 -24.48 6.53 -23.65
C LEU A 28 -23.55 5.32 -23.57
N VAL A 29 -23.13 4.73 -24.69
CA VAL A 29 -22.17 3.61 -24.72
C VAL A 29 -20.87 4.00 -24.05
N SER A 30 -20.34 5.18 -24.38
CA SER A 30 -19.11 5.70 -23.78
C SER A 30 -19.25 5.89 -22.26
N LEU A 31 -20.34 6.50 -21.81
CA LEU A 31 -20.58 6.74 -20.38
C LEU A 31 -20.81 5.45 -19.59
N ALA A 32 -21.65 4.54 -20.10
CA ALA A 32 -21.90 3.25 -19.46
C ALA A 32 -20.62 2.40 -19.40
N SER A 33 -19.77 2.51 -20.43
CA SER A 33 -18.47 1.86 -20.45
C SER A 33 -17.57 2.38 -19.33
N LYS A 34 -17.50 3.70 -19.10
CA LYS A 34 -16.67 4.30 -18.05
C LYS A 34 -17.26 4.12 -16.64
N ALA A 35 -18.50 4.57 -16.42
CA ALA A 35 -19.10 4.67 -15.09
C ALA A 35 -19.71 3.35 -14.59
N LEU A 36 -20.21 2.50 -15.50
CA LEU A 36 -20.84 1.21 -15.14
C LEU A 36 -19.96 0.01 -15.48
N CYS A 37 -18.82 0.22 -16.15
CA CYS A 37 -17.94 -0.85 -16.61
C CYS A 37 -18.64 -1.83 -17.58
N ARG A 38 -19.72 -1.40 -18.24
CA ARG A 38 -20.59 -2.26 -19.05
C ARG A 38 -20.31 -2.05 -20.54
N LYS A 39 -20.11 -3.15 -21.28
CA LYS A 39 -20.09 -3.12 -22.75
C LYS A 39 -21.53 -3.31 -23.26
N ILE A 40 -22.08 -2.28 -23.90
CA ILE A 40 -23.41 -2.36 -24.51
C ILE A 40 -23.24 -2.83 -25.95
N SER A 41 -23.93 -3.92 -26.32
CA SER A 41 -24.01 -4.34 -27.72
C SER A 41 -24.95 -3.43 -28.50
N TYR A 42 -24.54 -3.04 -29.72
CA TYR A 42 -25.35 -2.23 -30.63
C TYR A 42 -26.67 -2.88 -31.06
N THR A 43 -26.84 -4.19 -30.82
CA THR A 43 -28.02 -4.95 -31.23
C THR A 43 -29.17 -4.92 -30.22
N CYS A 44 -28.94 -4.53 -28.97
CA CYS A 44 -29.93 -4.63 -27.89
C CYS A 44 -30.51 -3.26 -27.51
N ARG A 45 -31.70 -2.92 -28.04
CA ARG A 45 -32.35 -1.63 -27.74
C ARG A 45 -32.71 -1.45 -26.27
N ASN A 46 -33.22 -2.50 -25.62
CA ASN A 46 -33.55 -2.44 -24.18
C ASN A 46 -32.29 -2.24 -23.32
N CYS A 47 -31.14 -2.77 -23.73
CA CYS A 47 -29.89 -2.61 -23.00
C CYS A 47 -29.43 -1.15 -22.91
N TYR A 48 -29.76 -0.32 -23.90
CA TYR A 48 -29.52 1.12 -23.81
C TYR A 48 -30.38 1.76 -22.73
N PHE A 49 -31.68 1.51 -22.74
CA PHE A 49 -32.58 2.10 -21.74
C PHE A 49 -32.22 1.65 -20.32
N ASP A 50 -31.88 0.38 -20.12
CA ASP A 50 -31.43 -0.14 -18.83
C ASP A 50 -30.15 0.56 -18.35
N ALA A 51 -29.14 0.68 -19.23
CA ALA A 51 -27.90 1.36 -18.89
C ALA A 51 -28.10 2.86 -18.63
N LEU A 52 -29.02 3.50 -19.35
CA LEU A 52 -29.38 4.90 -19.11
C LEU A 52 -30.01 5.06 -17.72
N MET A 53 -30.97 4.21 -17.36
CA MET A 53 -31.60 4.28 -16.04
C MET A 53 -30.61 3.99 -14.91
N GLU A 54 -29.69 3.06 -15.11
CA GLU A 54 -28.61 2.77 -14.15
C GLU A 54 -27.66 3.98 -13.99
N LEU A 55 -27.28 4.64 -15.08
CA LEU A 55 -26.49 5.88 -15.04
C LEU A 55 -27.23 7.02 -14.35
N VAL A 56 -28.53 7.21 -14.64
CA VAL A 56 -29.37 8.22 -13.98
C VAL A 56 -29.41 7.98 -12.47
N ASN A 57 -29.62 6.72 -12.06
CA ASN A 57 -29.64 6.35 -10.64
C ASN A 57 -28.27 6.58 -9.99
N LEU A 58 -27.17 6.14 -10.61
CA LEU A 58 -25.82 6.37 -10.09
C LEU A 58 -25.53 7.87 -9.96
N TYR A 59 -25.84 8.67 -10.98
CA TYR A 59 -25.59 10.11 -11.00
C TYR A 59 -26.39 10.85 -9.92
N LYS A 60 -27.67 10.49 -9.73
CA LYS A 60 -28.55 11.13 -8.74
C LYS A 60 -28.27 10.69 -7.32
N THR A 61 -28.01 9.40 -7.09
CA THR A 61 -27.84 8.83 -5.75
C THR A 61 -26.41 8.95 -5.23
N ASN A 62 -25.41 8.80 -6.10
CA ASN A 62 -24.00 8.84 -5.68
C ASN A 62 -23.12 9.54 -6.73
N ARG A 63 -23.28 10.87 -6.80
CA ARG A 63 -22.54 11.72 -7.73
C ARG A 63 -21.02 11.65 -7.55
N ILE A 64 -20.54 11.54 -6.31
CA ILE A 64 -19.10 11.43 -6.00
C ILE A 64 -18.53 10.17 -6.66
N LEU A 65 -19.17 9.01 -6.44
CA LEU A 65 -18.75 7.75 -7.06
C LEU A 65 -18.85 7.80 -8.59
N PHE A 66 -19.86 8.47 -9.14
CA PHE A 66 -19.96 8.69 -10.58
C PHE A 66 -18.74 9.46 -11.11
N GLU A 67 -18.41 10.60 -10.49
CA GLU A 67 -17.27 11.43 -10.89
C GLU A 67 -15.94 10.68 -10.73
N GLU A 68 -15.77 9.93 -9.65
CA GLU A 68 -14.60 9.06 -9.45
C GLU A 68 -14.45 8.01 -10.54
N ARG A 69 -15.52 7.33 -10.93
CA ARG A 69 -15.48 6.33 -12.02
C ARG A 69 -15.29 6.95 -13.40
N MET A 70 -15.66 8.22 -13.55
CA MET A 70 -15.45 8.99 -14.78
C MET A 70 -14.03 9.53 -14.92
N LYS A 71 -13.24 9.59 -13.84
CA LYS A 71 -11.81 9.94 -13.90
C LYS A 71 -11.05 8.89 -14.69
N GLU A 72 -10.09 9.35 -15.49
CA GLU A 72 -9.19 8.45 -16.19
C GLU A 72 -8.25 7.79 -15.19
N LYS A 73 -8.31 6.46 -15.12
CA LYS A 73 -7.36 5.67 -14.34
C LYS A 73 -6.13 5.35 -15.20
N ARG A 74 -4.93 5.54 -14.66
CA ARG A 74 -3.68 5.17 -15.35
C ARG A 74 -3.60 3.65 -15.52
N TYR A 75 -3.92 2.94 -14.44
CA TYR A 75 -4.01 1.49 -14.40
C TYR A 75 -5.47 1.04 -14.59
N GLN A 76 -5.71 0.11 -15.51
CA GLN A 76 -7.06 -0.44 -15.74
C GLN A 76 -6.99 -1.96 -15.83
N ILE A 77 -7.50 -2.63 -14.81
CA ILE A 77 -7.74 -4.07 -14.86
C ILE A 77 -8.78 -4.38 -15.93
N ALA A 78 -8.64 -5.50 -16.62
CA ALA A 78 -9.59 -5.94 -17.62
C ALA A 78 -10.97 -6.18 -16.98
N ARG A 79 -12.02 -5.73 -17.68
CA ARG A 79 -13.39 -5.88 -17.19
C ARG A 79 -13.78 -7.34 -17.02
N GLY A 80 -14.46 -7.65 -15.91
CA GLY A 80 -14.85 -9.02 -15.55
C GLY A 80 -13.76 -9.79 -14.80
N MET A 81 -12.55 -9.25 -14.67
CA MET A 81 -11.51 -9.83 -13.82
C MET A 81 -11.76 -9.49 -12.35
N CYS A 82 -11.53 -10.49 -11.50
CA CYS A 82 -11.56 -10.37 -10.05
C CYS A 82 -10.39 -11.18 -9.50
N MET A 83 -9.35 -10.49 -9.05
CA MET A 83 -8.09 -11.13 -8.65
C MET A 83 -7.83 -10.92 -7.15
N PRO A 84 -7.45 -11.96 -6.41
CA PRO A 84 -7.04 -11.78 -5.02
C PRO A 84 -5.65 -11.13 -4.96
N LEU A 85 -5.45 -10.24 -3.98
CA LEU A 85 -4.15 -9.65 -3.65
C LEU A 85 -3.31 -10.64 -2.85
N GLY A 86 -2.97 -11.78 -3.48
CA GLY A 86 -2.19 -12.86 -2.87
C GLY A 86 -3.03 -14.08 -2.49
N PHE A 87 -2.35 -15.22 -2.33
CA PHE A 87 -3.01 -16.49 -2.01
C PHE A 87 -3.71 -16.43 -0.65
N GLY A 88 -5.02 -16.75 -0.63
CA GLY A 88 -5.83 -16.73 0.59
C GLY A 88 -6.25 -15.33 1.06
N SER A 89 -5.95 -14.27 0.30
CA SER A 89 -6.39 -12.91 0.62
C SER A 89 -7.89 -12.74 0.39
N SER A 90 -8.57 -12.11 1.34
CA SER A 90 -9.96 -11.64 1.15
C SER A 90 -10.03 -10.31 0.39
N ARG A 91 -8.88 -9.64 0.19
CA ARG A 91 -8.80 -8.39 -0.58
C ARG A 91 -8.73 -8.74 -2.06
N MET A 92 -9.70 -8.22 -2.81
CA MET A 92 -9.82 -8.43 -4.24
C MET A 92 -9.59 -7.13 -4.98
N ILE A 93 -8.94 -7.22 -6.14
CA ILE A 93 -8.85 -6.14 -7.11
C ILE A 93 -9.78 -6.44 -8.30
N VAL A 94 -10.62 -5.46 -8.61
CA VAL A 94 -11.60 -5.45 -9.71
C VAL A 94 -11.52 -4.10 -10.41
N TYR A 95 -12.08 -4.01 -11.62
CA TYR A 95 -12.09 -2.75 -12.39
C TYR A 95 -12.57 -1.54 -11.57
N GLN A 96 -13.63 -1.72 -10.77
CA GLN A 96 -14.26 -0.64 -10.02
C GLN A 96 -13.35 -0.08 -8.92
N ASN A 97 -12.69 -0.95 -8.14
CA ASN A 97 -11.86 -0.54 -7.00
C ASN A 97 -10.36 -0.44 -7.32
N CYS A 98 -9.95 -0.72 -8.57
CA CYS A 98 -8.58 -0.57 -9.02
C CYS A 98 -8.17 0.92 -8.93
N THR A 99 -7.43 1.26 -7.88
CA THR A 99 -6.66 2.50 -7.77
C THR A 99 -5.25 2.25 -8.29
N ASP A 100 -4.47 3.32 -8.51
CA ASP A 100 -3.09 3.19 -8.95
C ASP A 100 -2.25 2.41 -7.91
N GLU A 101 -2.44 2.69 -6.62
CA GLU A 101 -1.73 2.00 -5.53
C GLU A 101 -2.09 0.52 -5.47
N LEU A 102 -3.39 0.19 -5.59
CA LEU A 102 -3.86 -1.19 -5.56
C LEU A 102 -3.37 -1.97 -6.79
N ALA A 103 -3.30 -1.31 -7.94
CA ALA A 103 -2.75 -1.88 -9.16
C ALA A 103 -1.26 -2.18 -9.02
N ILE A 104 -0.48 -1.23 -8.48
CA ILE A 104 0.95 -1.38 -8.25
C ILE A 104 1.20 -2.50 -7.22
N GLU A 105 0.44 -2.53 -6.12
CA GLU A 105 0.48 -3.63 -5.13
C GLU A 105 0.24 -4.98 -5.82
N PHE A 106 -0.80 -5.09 -6.65
CA PHE A 106 -1.10 -6.33 -7.36
C PHE A 106 -0.01 -6.75 -8.35
N LEU A 107 0.59 -5.78 -9.06
CA LEU A 107 1.69 -6.02 -10.00
C LEU A 107 3.00 -6.39 -9.28
N SER A 108 3.20 -5.91 -8.05
CA SER A 108 4.38 -6.22 -7.24
C SER A 108 4.43 -7.68 -6.78
N LEU A 109 3.28 -8.36 -6.72
CA LEU A 109 3.19 -9.77 -6.31
C LEU A 109 3.76 -10.73 -7.36
N ASP A 110 3.50 -10.46 -8.63
CA ASP A 110 4.02 -11.21 -9.78
C ASP A 110 3.92 -10.32 -11.03
N GLU A 111 5.03 -10.13 -11.74
CA GLU A 111 5.09 -9.37 -12.98
C GLU A 111 4.11 -9.90 -14.05
N LYS A 112 3.80 -11.21 -14.02
CA LYS A 112 2.83 -11.86 -14.92
C LYS A 112 1.40 -11.37 -14.70
N ASN A 113 1.12 -10.68 -13.59
CA ASN A 113 -0.19 -10.08 -13.33
C ASN A 113 -0.53 -8.95 -14.32
N SER A 114 0.46 -8.39 -15.02
CA SER A 114 0.28 -7.43 -16.11
C SER A 114 -0.74 -7.89 -17.18
N LYS A 115 -0.84 -9.20 -17.45
CA LYS A 115 -1.81 -9.78 -18.40
C LYS A 115 -3.28 -9.53 -18.03
N TYR A 116 -3.56 -9.22 -16.76
CA TYR A 116 -4.91 -8.96 -16.27
C TYR A 116 -5.34 -7.51 -16.45
N PHE A 117 -4.48 -6.65 -17.00
CA PHE A 117 -4.77 -5.25 -17.28
C PHE A 117 -5.16 -5.05 -18.74
N GLU A 118 -6.21 -4.26 -18.97
CA GLU A 118 -6.59 -3.75 -20.30
C GLU A 118 -5.74 -2.52 -20.69
N ARG A 119 -5.33 -1.73 -19.68
CA ARG A 119 -4.43 -0.58 -19.86
C ARG A 119 -3.40 -0.53 -18.74
N LEU A 120 -2.14 -0.45 -19.14
CA LEU A 120 -0.99 -0.17 -18.27
C LEU A 120 -0.30 1.10 -18.79
N PRO A 121 0.14 2.00 -17.89
CA PRO A 121 0.95 3.13 -18.30
C PRO A 121 2.36 2.68 -18.70
N ASP A 122 3.00 3.44 -19.59
CA ASP A 122 4.43 3.30 -19.84
C ASP A 122 5.20 3.60 -18.54
N GLY A 123 6.22 2.80 -18.23
CA GLY A 123 6.97 2.93 -16.97
C GLY A 123 6.32 2.30 -15.75
N TRP A 124 5.25 1.50 -15.89
CA TRP A 124 4.63 0.81 -14.74
C TRP A 124 5.60 -0.07 -13.94
N LYS A 125 6.65 -0.58 -14.58
CA LYS A 125 7.71 -1.34 -13.92
C LYS A 125 8.51 -0.47 -12.96
N ASP A 126 8.72 0.80 -13.30
CA ASP A 126 9.40 1.76 -12.44
C ASP A 126 8.50 2.11 -11.25
N ASP A 127 7.20 2.31 -11.46
CA ASP A 127 6.22 2.49 -10.37
C ASP A 127 6.23 1.29 -9.40
N VAL A 128 6.31 0.06 -9.91
CA VAL A 128 6.43 -1.16 -9.09
C VAL A 128 7.79 -1.24 -8.39
N ALA A 129 8.88 -0.88 -9.07
CA ALA A 129 10.21 -0.86 -8.47
C ALA A 129 10.30 0.18 -7.35
N GLU A 130 9.72 1.37 -7.53
CA GLU A 130 9.62 2.40 -6.50
C GLU A 130 8.73 1.94 -5.33
N TYR A 131 7.64 1.23 -5.60
CA TYR A 131 6.81 0.63 -4.56
C TYR A 131 7.54 -0.45 -3.77
N LEU A 132 8.28 -1.33 -4.45
CA LEU A 132 9.12 -2.34 -3.82
C LEU A 132 10.30 -1.70 -3.07
N ASP A 133 10.87 -0.63 -3.59
CA ASP A 133 11.92 0.15 -2.92
C ASP A 133 11.38 0.85 -1.68
N LYS A 134 10.17 1.42 -1.73
CA LYS A 134 9.45 1.91 -0.53
C LYS A 134 9.19 0.80 0.49
N LEU A 135 8.94 -0.43 0.02
CA LEU A 135 8.80 -1.59 0.90
C LEU A 135 10.14 -2.11 1.44
N SER A 136 11.26 -1.96 0.71
CA SER A 136 12.58 -2.48 1.07
C SER A 136 13.53 -1.45 1.70
N GLY A 137 13.29 -0.17 1.47
CA GLY A 137 14.13 0.98 1.78
C GLY A 137 13.35 1.97 2.65
N LYS A 138 13.41 1.73 3.96
CA LYS A 138 12.79 2.52 5.04
C LYS A 138 11.26 2.60 4.98
N GLU A 139 10.61 1.51 5.35
CA GLU A 139 9.99 1.39 6.68
C GLU A 139 9.38 -0.01 6.79
N HIS A 140 10.00 -0.83 7.62
CA HIS A 140 9.28 -1.88 8.31
C HIS A 140 8.16 -1.18 9.11
N ILE A 141 6.95 -1.15 8.57
CA ILE A 141 5.78 -0.52 9.20
C ILE A 141 5.63 -1.08 10.62
N PRO A 142 5.24 -0.24 11.59
CA PRO A 142 3.82 -0.15 11.81
C PRO A 142 3.38 1.32 11.76
N VAL A 143 2.19 1.61 11.22
CA VAL A 143 1.12 2.21 12.04
C VAL A 143 1.75 2.90 13.22
N GLU A 144 1.93 4.23 13.17
CA GLU A 144 2.56 5.05 14.23
C GLU A 144 2.63 4.23 15.53
N LEU A 145 3.82 3.66 15.84
CA LEU A 145 3.97 2.84 17.03
C LEU A 145 3.38 3.65 18.16
N THR A 146 2.29 3.16 18.74
CA THR A 146 1.66 3.84 19.87
C THR A 146 2.73 4.01 20.94
N PRO A 147 2.67 5.04 21.79
CA PRO A 147 3.63 5.20 22.88
C PRO A 147 3.83 3.91 23.69
N ALA A 148 2.78 3.10 23.83
CA ALA A 148 2.81 1.78 24.47
C ALA A 148 3.68 0.74 23.74
N GLU A 149 3.74 0.76 22.42
CA GLU A 149 4.60 -0.15 21.63
C GLU A 149 6.08 0.26 21.71
N LEU A 150 6.36 1.57 21.75
CA LEU A 150 7.70 2.09 22.00
C LEU A 150 8.20 1.74 23.41
N ASP A 151 7.35 1.89 24.42
CA ASP A 151 7.64 1.49 25.79
C ASP A 151 7.91 -0.02 25.88
N ALA A 152 7.10 -0.85 25.19
CA ALA A 152 7.31 -2.29 25.15
C ALA A 152 8.66 -2.68 24.51
N ILE A 153 9.07 -2.00 23.43
CA ILE A 153 10.39 -2.21 22.81
C ILE A 153 11.51 -1.81 23.78
N ALA A 154 11.37 -0.67 24.47
CA ALA A 154 12.35 -0.21 25.46
C ALA A 154 12.48 -1.18 26.65
N ASP A 155 11.36 -1.71 27.13
CA ASP A 155 11.32 -2.74 28.17
C ASP A 155 11.99 -4.04 27.70
N MET A 156 11.66 -4.52 26.50
CA MET A 156 12.31 -5.71 25.92
C MET A 156 13.83 -5.52 25.80
N LYS A 157 14.29 -4.32 25.42
CA LYS A 157 15.73 -4.01 25.40
C LYS A 157 16.37 -4.09 26.78
N ARG A 158 15.77 -3.48 27.82
CA ARG A 158 16.30 -3.59 29.18
C ARG A 158 16.40 -5.05 29.62
N MET A 159 15.35 -5.84 29.39
CA MET A 159 15.33 -7.25 29.77
C MET A 159 16.45 -8.05 29.09
N LEU A 160 16.73 -7.76 27.82
CA LEU A 160 17.84 -8.39 27.09
C LEU A 160 19.21 -7.94 27.61
N ILE A 161 19.38 -6.67 27.99
CA ILE A 161 20.60 -6.13 28.60
C ILE A 161 20.83 -6.74 30.00
N GLU A 162 19.75 -6.93 30.78
CA GLU A 162 19.75 -7.58 32.10
C GLU A 162 20.03 -9.10 32.03
N GLY A 163 20.23 -9.65 30.82
CA GLY A 163 20.63 -11.04 30.61
C GLY A 163 19.47 -12.03 30.45
N MET A 164 18.22 -11.56 30.31
CA MET A 164 17.13 -12.47 29.98
C MET A 164 17.26 -13.02 28.56
N THR A 165 16.92 -14.30 28.41
CA THR A 165 16.88 -14.93 27.09
C THR A 165 15.66 -14.44 26.30
N LYS A 166 15.79 -14.38 24.97
CA LYS A 166 14.68 -14.05 24.04
C LYS A 166 13.41 -14.87 24.31
N ARG A 167 13.58 -16.12 24.76
CA ARG A 167 12.45 -17.00 25.12
C ARG A 167 11.74 -16.53 26.41
N ALA A 168 12.50 -16.13 27.43
CA ALA A 168 11.93 -15.60 28.67
C ALA A 168 11.22 -14.26 28.44
N VAL A 169 11.81 -13.37 27.62
CA VAL A 169 11.16 -12.10 27.23
C VAL A 169 9.85 -12.37 26.47
N LYS A 170 9.85 -13.31 25.52
CA LYS A 170 8.63 -13.70 24.81
C LYS A 170 7.56 -14.23 25.76
N GLU A 171 7.91 -15.10 26.71
CA GLU A 171 6.98 -15.64 27.70
C GLU A 171 6.41 -14.55 28.61
N HIS A 172 7.23 -13.55 29.01
CA HIS A 172 6.80 -12.38 29.77
C HIS A 172 5.82 -11.49 29.00
N PHE A 173 6.01 -11.30 27.70
CA PHE A 173 5.12 -10.43 26.92
C PHE A 173 3.85 -11.15 26.42
N VAL A 174 3.85 -12.49 26.31
CA VAL A 174 2.66 -13.27 25.94
C VAL A 174 1.59 -13.26 27.04
N THR A 175 1.94 -12.97 28.29
CA THR A 175 0.97 -12.87 29.40
C THR A 175 0.11 -11.61 29.35
N PHE A 176 0.46 -10.62 28.51
CA PHE A 176 -0.38 -9.44 28.30
C PHE A 176 -1.41 -9.71 27.21
N ASP A 177 -2.67 -9.35 27.45
CA ASP A 177 -3.74 -9.51 26.44
C ASP A 177 -3.60 -8.50 25.28
N LYS A 178 -3.01 -7.33 25.54
CA LYS A 178 -2.82 -6.23 24.59
C LYS A 178 -1.52 -5.46 24.85
N VAL A 179 -0.94 -4.90 23.79
CA VAL A 179 0.07 -3.84 23.83
C VAL A 179 -0.53 -2.68 23.05
N GLY A 180 -0.78 -1.55 23.72
CA GLY A 180 -1.63 -0.49 23.18
C GLY A 180 -3.04 -1.00 22.84
N ASP A 181 -3.51 -0.71 21.63
CA ASP A 181 -4.80 -1.18 21.11
C ASP A 181 -4.71 -2.54 20.37
N VAL A 182 -3.51 -3.07 20.20
CA VAL A 182 -3.24 -4.29 19.42
C VAL A 182 -3.28 -5.52 20.32
N LYS A 183 -4.02 -6.55 19.89
CA LYS A 183 -4.04 -7.85 20.58
C LYS A 183 -2.68 -8.52 20.45
N VAL A 184 -2.13 -8.94 21.59
CA VAL A 184 -0.85 -9.64 21.62
C VAL A 184 -0.98 -11.00 20.95
N THR A 185 -0.28 -11.15 19.83
CA THR A 185 -0.13 -12.46 19.16
C THR A 185 1.34 -12.86 19.18
N LYS A 186 1.62 -14.17 19.14
CA LYS A 186 3.01 -14.69 19.12
C LYS A 186 3.84 -14.07 17.99
N LYS A 187 3.24 -13.89 16.81
CA LYS A 187 3.88 -13.26 15.64
C LYS A 187 4.20 -11.78 15.88
N TYR A 188 3.33 -11.07 16.58
CA TYR A 188 3.50 -9.66 16.89
C TYR A 188 4.62 -9.43 17.91
N ILE A 189 4.70 -10.23 18.98
CA ILE A 189 5.84 -10.20 19.91
C ILE A 189 7.14 -10.59 19.20
N ASP A 190 7.11 -11.57 18.31
CA ASP A 190 8.30 -11.96 17.53
C ASP A 190 8.81 -10.79 16.67
N SER A 191 7.91 -9.94 16.16
CA SER A 191 8.26 -8.71 15.44
C SER A 191 8.92 -7.67 16.36
N LEU A 192 8.31 -7.36 17.51
CA LEU A 192 8.85 -6.40 18.48
C LEU A 192 10.20 -6.85 19.06
N LEU A 193 10.35 -8.14 19.32
CA LEU A 193 11.60 -8.71 19.85
C LEU A 193 12.72 -8.73 18.80
N LYS A 194 12.37 -8.90 17.53
CA LYS A 194 13.31 -8.77 16.41
C LYS A 194 13.79 -7.32 16.31
N GLU A 195 12.88 -6.36 16.34
CA GLU A 195 13.18 -4.93 16.35
C GLU A 195 14.11 -4.55 17.53
N ALA A 196 13.76 -4.95 18.76
CA ALA A 196 14.60 -4.71 19.94
C ALA A 196 16.00 -5.31 19.79
N SER A 197 16.11 -6.51 19.21
CA SER A 197 17.40 -7.18 18.97
C SER A 197 18.23 -6.48 17.90
N GLU A 198 17.60 -5.96 16.84
CA GLU A 198 18.28 -5.26 15.73
C GLU A 198 18.75 -3.88 16.18
N GLN A 199 17.94 -3.15 16.94
CA GLN A 199 18.34 -1.88 17.53
C GLN A 199 19.52 -2.06 18.50
N LEU A 200 19.54 -3.11 19.32
CA LEU A 200 20.69 -3.42 20.19
C LEU A 200 21.97 -3.72 19.41
N LYS A 201 21.86 -4.45 18.28
CA LYS A 201 23.01 -4.71 17.39
C LYS A 201 23.55 -3.42 16.78
N ALA A 202 22.68 -2.58 16.23
CA ALA A 202 23.05 -1.30 15.63
C ALA A 202 23.67 -0.33 16.65
N GLU A 203 23.19 -0.32 17.90
CA GLU A 203 23.78 0.45 19.01
C GLU A 203 25.16 -0.07 19.44
N SER A 204 25.40 -1.39 19.34
CA SER A 204 26.70 -1.99 19.65
C SER A 204 27.73 -1.77 18.53
N GLU A 205 27.32 -1.78 17.26
CA GLU A 205 28.20 -1.56 16.10
C GLU A 205 28.63 -0.09 15.95
N LYS A 206 27.81 0.87 16.40
CA LYS A 206 28.19 2.28 16.45
C LYS A 206 29.26 2.63 17.49
N LYS A 207 29.59 1.72 18.43
CA LYS A 207 30.65 1.94 19.43
C LYS A 207 32.06 1.53 18.97
N THR A 208 32.20 0.96 17.77
CA THR A 208 33.49 0.41 17.29
C THR A 208 34.25 1.27 16.27
N ASP A 209 33.72 2.42 15.84
CA ASP A 209 34.39 3.32 14.87
C ASP A 209 35.00 4.59 15.53
N ASP A 210 35.88 4.41 16.52
CA ASP A 210 36.90 5.41 16.88
C ASP A 210 38.28 4.72 16.91
N PRO A 211 39.12 4.87 15.86
CA PRO A 211 40.44 4.28 15.82
C PRO A 211 41.43 5.15 16.62
N GLY A 212 41.85 4.62 17.77
CA GLY A 212 43.02 5.08 18.49
C GLY A 212 44.25 5.16 17.58
N LYS A 213 44.91 6.31 17.62
CA LYS A 213 46.14 6.61 16.90
C LYS A 213 47.32 6.14 17.77
N ASP A 214 47.78 4.91 17.56
CA ASP A 214 49.04 4.44 18.13
C ASP A 214 50.22 4.77 17.21
N GLY A 215 51.31 5.25 17.81
CA GLY A 215 52.58 5.44 17.13
C GLY A 215 53.74 5.71 18.08
N ALA A 216 54.52 4.63 18.29
CA ALA A 216 55.96 4.59 18.59
C ALA A 216 56.39 4.33 20.05
N LEU A 217 56.80 3.08 20.28
CA LEU A 217 57.81 2.67 21.25
C LEU A 217 59.19 2.79 20.60
N GLU A 218 60.13 3.53 21.20
CA GLU A 218 61.55 3.22 21.15
C GLU A 218 62.18 3.44 22.54
N ASN A 219 63.04 2.50 22.90
CA ASN A 219 63.81 2.43 24.14
C ASN A 219 64.98 3.43 24.15
N GLY A 220 65.41 3.83 25.35
CA GLY A 220 66.85 3.95 25.63
C GLY A 220 67.35 5.29 26.15
N GLU A 221 68.04 5.18 27.29
CA GLU A 221 69.13 6.05 27.78
C GLU A 221 68.78 7.28 28.63
N ASN A 222 69.02 7.06 29.93
CA ASN A 222 69.38 8.04 30.95
C ASN A 222 70.61 8.86 30.50
N PRO A 223 70.70 10.15 30.86
CA PRO A 223 71.92 10.57 31.51
C PRO A 223 71.70 11.37 32.79
N ASP A 224 72.67 11.09 33.65
CA ASP A 224 73.05 11.60 34.96
C ASP A 224 73.28 13.12 35.07
N GLN A 225 73.16 13.61 36.32
CA GLN A 225 73.70 14.84 36.94
C GLN A 225 73.14 16.21 36.48
N THR A 226 72.82 17.17 37.36
CA THR A 226 73.59 17.66 38.52
C THR A 226 72.73 18.23 39.67
N GLU A 227 73.26 18.08 40.90
CA GLU A 227 72.94 18.84 42.12
C GLU A 227 73.07 20.38 41.95
N VAL A 228 72.44 21.16 42.83
CA VAL A 228 73.09 22.05 43.84
C VAL A 228 72.04 22.98 44.49
N ASP A 229 72.05 22.95 45.84
CA ASP A 229 71.52 23.89 46.87
C ASP A 229 70.02 24.25 46.98
#